data_AF-G8G1V1-F1
#
_entry.id   AF-G8G1V1-F1
#
_cell.length_a   1.000
_cell.length_b   1.000
_cell.length_c   1.000
_cell.angle_alpha   90.00
_cell.angle_beta   90.00
_cell.angle_gamma   90.00
#
_symmetry.space_group_name_H-M   'P 1'
#
loop_
_entity.id
_entity.type
_entity.pdbx_description
1 polymer ?
#
loop_
_entity_poly.entity_id
_entity_poly.type
_entity_poly.pdbx_seq_one_letter_code
_entity_poly.pdbx_strand_id
1 'polypeptide(L)'
;YFLKYLLGTQNAVFGDEGDAIKPTEVTFQDDAAEGKLDLLTVLDFRMGTTCLYGDIVLPTATWYEKDDLNTSDMHPFIHPLSEAVQPLWESKTDWEIYN
;
A
#
# COMPACT_ATOMS: atom_id res chain seq x y z
N TYR A 1 -14.26 3.66 -5.69
CA TYR A 1 -14.71 3.03 -4.45
C TYR A 1 -13.69 3.23 -3.33
N PHE A 2 -12.50 2.63 -3.40
CA PHE A 2 -11.43 2.80 -2.39
C PHE A 2 -11.05 4.26 -2.13
N LEU A 3 -10.85 5.06 -3.18
CA LEU A 3 -10.56 6.48 -3.04
C LEU A 3 -11.64 7.23 -2.25
N LYS A 4 -12.92 6.87 -2.42
CA LYS A 4 -14.06 7.48 -1.70
C LYS A 4 -14.12 7.00 -0.25
N TYR A 5 -14.26 5.70 -0.04
CA TYR A 5 -14.61 5.16 1.27
C TYR A 5 -13.42 4.87 2.18
N LEU A 6 -12.27 4.48 1.62
CA LEU A 6 -11.09 4.19 2.42
C LEU A 6 -10.26 5.46 2.64
N LEU A 7 -9.97 6.20 1.57
CA LEU A 7 -9.08 7.36 1.62
C LEU A 7 -9.81 8.70 1.77
N GLY A 8 -11.09 8.81 1.38
CA GLY A 8 -11.82 10.08 1.45
C GLY A 8 -11.36 11.12 0.42
N THR A 9 -10.76 10.70 -0.69
CA THR A 9 -10.17 11.58 -1.71
C THR A 9 -11.05 11.72 -2.96
N GLN A 10 -10.60 12.56 -3.90
CA GLN A 10 -11.20 12.65 -5.23
C GLN A 10 -11.38 11.26 -5.84
N ASN A 11 -12.58 10.98 -6.35
CA ASN A 11 -12.96 9.66 -6.83
C ASN A 11 -13.95 9.77 -8.00
N ALA A 12 -14.07 8.69 -8.76
CA ALA A 12 -14.93 8.59 -9.95
C ALA A 12 -16.10 7.60 -9.74
N VAL A 13 -16.66 7.54 -8.53
CA VAL A 13 -17.85 6.72 -8.27
C VAL A 13 -19.08 7.47 -8.77
N PHE A 14 -19.81 6.88 -9.73
CA PHE A 14 -20.99 7.49 -10.34
C PHE A 14 -22.33 6.89 -9.85
N GLY A 15 -22.30 5.79 -9.10
CA GLY A 15 -23.51 5.10 -8.65
C GLY A 15 -24.13 5.73 -7.40
N ASP A 16 -25.45 5.76 -7.37
CA ASP A 16 -26.25 6.08 -6.18
C ASP A 16 -26.47 4.78 -5.37
N GLU A 17 -26.24 4.85 -4.06
CA GLU A 17 -26.32 3.70 -3.17
C GLU A 17 -27.72 3.51 -2.57
N GLY A 18 -28.64 4.48 -2.75
CA GLY A 18 -29.98 4.46 -2.18
C GLY A 18 -30.85 3.29 -2.64
N ASP A 19 -30.67 2.82 -3.87
CA ASP A 19 -31.46 1.74 -4.49
C ASP A 19 -30.83 0.34 -4.32
N ALA A 20 -29.74 0.22 -3.55
CA ALA A 20 -29.02 -1.03 -3.39
C ALA A 20 -29.79 -2.05 -2.52
N ILE A 21 -29.62 -3.34 -2.82
CA ILE A 21 -30.14 -4.43 -1.99
C ILE A 21 -29.39 -4.42 -0.66
N LYS A 22 -30.13 -4.20 0.43
CA LYS A 22 -29.54 -4.11 1.78
C LYS A 22 -29.17 -5.52 2.30
N PRO A 23 -27.95 -5.73 2.81
CA PRO A 23 -27.53 -7.00 3.38
C PRO A 23 -28.28 -7.30 4.70
N THR A 24 -28.48 -8.57 5.01
CA THR A 24 -29.17 -9.02 6.23
C THR A 24 -28.23 -9.51 7.34
N GLU A 25 -26.96 -9.79 7.01
CA GLU A 25 -25.98 -10.37 7.94
C GLU A 25 -25.04 -9.32 8.56
N VAL A 26 -25.05 -8.10 8.05
CA VAL A 26 -24.18 -7.00 8.49
C VAL A 26 -25.03 -5.80 8.82
N THR A 27 -24.64 -5.04 9.86
CA THR A 27 -25.30 -3.78 10.20
C THR A 27 -25.19 -2.81 9.02
N PHE A 28 -26.33 -2.48 8.43
CA PHE A 28 -26.42 -1.49 7.36
C PHE A 28 -26.47 -0.07 7.95
N GLN A 29 -25.73 0.86 7.34
CA GLN A 29 -25.83 2.28 7.61
C GLN A 29 -26.27 2.99 6.33
N ASP A 30 -27.24 3.91 6.45
CA ASP A 30 -27.77 4.63 5.30
C ASP A 30 -26.71 5.59 4.70
N ASP A 31 -25.88 6.21 5.55
CA ASP A 31 -24.73 7.00 5.11
C ASP A 31 -23.43 6.18 5.25
N ALA A 32 -22.75 5.94 4.13
CA ALA A 32 -21.48 5.23 4.14
C ALA A 32 -20.35 6.10 4.70
N ALA A 33 -19.54 5.54 5.62
CA ALA A 33 -18.36 6.21 6.14
C ALA A 33 -17.30 6.41 5.04
N GLU A 34 -16.85 7.65 4.86
CA GLU A 34 -15.77 8.07 3.96
C GLU A 34 -14.48 8.36 4.75
N GLY A 35 -13.32 8.16 4.13
CA GLY A 35 -12.03 8.47 4.75
C GLY A 35 -11.75 7.67 6.04
N LYS A 36 -11.91 6.34 6.00
CA LYS A 36 -11.77 5.47 7.17
C LYS A 36 -10.36 5.39 7.76
N LEU A 37 -9.32 5.74 6.98
CA LEU A 37 -7.94 5.73 7.46
C LEU A 37 -7.55 7.09 8.00
N ASP A 38 -7.04 7.12 9.24
CA ASP A 38 -6.50 8.34 9.84
C ASP A 38 -5.08 8.67 9.34
N LEU A 39 -4.32 7.65 8.91
CA LEU A 39 -2.94 7.79 8.42
C LEU A 39 -2.59 6.68 7.44
N LEU A 40 -2.14 7.05 6.23
CA LEU A 40 -1.58 6.15 5.24
C LEU A 40 -0.08 6.42 5.06
N THR A 41 0.76 5.55 5.64
CA THR A 41 2.21 5.56 5.42
C THR A 41 2.58 4.51 4.37
N VAL A 42 3.39 4.91 3.38
CA VAL A 42 3.80 4.07 2.25
C VAL A 42 5.32 4.01 2.19
N LEU A 43 5.87 2.80 2.06
CA LEU A 43 7.28 2.57 1.80
C LEU A 43 7.41 2.18 0.33
N ASP A 44 8.14 2.96 -0.45
CA ASP A 44 8.36 2.67 -1.87
C ASP A 44 9.66 3.32 -2.36
N PHE A 45 10.34 2.65 -3.31
CA PHE A 45 11.53 3.17 -3.97
C PHE A 45 11.16 4.01 -5.20
N ARG A 46 9.88 4.03 -5.61
CA ARG A 46 9.36 4.93 -6.65
C ARG A 46 8.07 5.62 -6.22
N MET A 47 7.78 6.76 -6.82
CA MET A 47 6.49 7.44 -6.65
C MET A 47 5.36 6.71 -7.41
N GLY A 48 4.80 5.67 -6.80
CA GLY A 48 3.63 4.95 -7.28
C GLY A 48 2.32 5.70 -7.02
N THR A 49 1.20 5.21 -7.57
CA THR A 49 -0.13 5.79 -7.32
C THR A 49 -0.50 5.75 -5.84
N THR A 50 -0.12 4.70 -5.12
CA THR A 50 -0.36 4.59 -3.68
C THR A 50 0.40 5.66 -2.90
N CYS A 51 1.66 5.93 -3.29
CA CYS A 51 2.45 7.02 -2.70
C CYS A 51 1.84 8.40 -2.97
N LEU A 52 1.28 8.61 -4.16
CA LEU A 52 0.61 9.88 -4.51
C LEU A 52 -0.62 10.18 -3.62
N TYR A 53 -1.27 9.14 -3.08
CA TYR A 53 -2.37 9.29 -2.13
C TYR A 53 -1.96 9.03 -0.68
N GLY A 54 -0.68 8.79 -0.40
CA GLY A 54 -0.16 8.56 0.95
C GLY A 54 0.12 9.87 1.68
N ASP A 55 -0.09 9.88 2.99
CA ASP A 55 0.22 11.04 3.84
C ASP A 55 1.73 11.14 4.12
N ILE A 56 2.37 9.98 4.29
CA ILE A 56 3.81 9.86 4.52
C ILE A 56 4.37 8.84 3.54
N VAL A 57 5.43 9.23 2.83
CA VAL A 57 6.17 8.34 1.94
C VAL A 57 7.60 8.22 2.46
N LEU A 58 8.01 6.99 2.78
CA LEU A 58 9.36 6.68 3.25
C LEU A 58 10.14 6.01 2.12
N PRO A 59 11.34 6.52 1.77
CA PRO A 59 12.14 5.93 0.70
C PRO A 59 12.71 4.58 1.15
N THR A 60 12.29 3.49 0.51
CA THR A 60 12.87 2.16 0.75
C THR A 60 13.96 1.82 -0.27
N ALA A 61 14.89 0.95 0.10
CA ALA A 61 15.96 0.47 -0.75
C ALA A 61 15.42 -0.46 -1.87
N THR A 62 16.01 -0.35 -3.06
CA THR A 62 15.73 -1.27 -4.17
C THR A 62 16.29 -2.66 -3.89
N TRP A 63 15.96 -3.63 -4.75
CA TRP A 63 16.41 -5.01 -4.61
C TRP A 63 17.92 -5.22 -4.72
N TYR A 64 18.65 -4.25 -5.29
CA TYR A 64 20.11 -4.29 -5.40
C TYR A 64 20.82 -3.53 -4.28
N GLU A 65 20.07 -3.03 -3.31
CA GLU A 65 20.58 -2.21 -2.21
C GLU A 65 20.29 -2.86 -0.84
N LYS A 66 19.88 -4.14 -0.81
CA LYS A 66 19.53 -4.84 0.42
C LYS A 66 19.76 -6.35 0.36
N ASP A 67 19.96 -6.93 1.54
CA ASP A 67 20.02 -8.38 1.73
C ASP A 67 18.65 -8.93 2.11
N ASP A 68 18.16 -9.93 1.36
CA ASP A 68 16.89 -10.63 1.62
C ASP A 68 16.90 -12.03 0.98
N LEU A 69 15.86 -12.83 1.18
CA LEU A 69 15.69 -14.15 0.55
C LEU A 69 14.44 -14.21 -0.33
N ASN A 70 14.56 -14.83 -1.50
CA ASN A 70 13.45 -15.01 -2.44
C ASN A 70 13.24 -16.49 -2.81
N THR A 71 11.97 -16.89 -2.88
CA THR A 71 11.48 -18.19 -3.36
C THR A 71 10.26 -18.00 -4.25
N SER A 72 9.92 -19.02 -5.05
CA SER A 72 8.73 -19.03 -5.90
C SER A 72 8.18 -20.44 -6.05
N ASP A 73 6.86 -20.58 -6.21
CA ASP A 73 6.19 -21.87 -6.47
C ASP A 73 6.68 -22.56 -7.77
N MET A 74 7.23 -21.79 -8.70
CA MET A 74 7.63 -22.29 -10.02
C MET A 74 8.87 -23.19 -10.00
N HIS A 75 9.69 -23.12 -8.95
CA HIS A 75 10.93 -23.88 -8.87
C HIS A 75 11.35 -24.15 -7.40
N PRO A 76 12.11 -25.22 -7.13
CA PRO A 76 12.50 -25.58 -5.75
C PRO A 76 13.74 -24.81 -5.23
N PHE A 77 14.17 -23.75 -5.90
CA PHE A 77 15.36 -22.98 -5.50
C PHE A 77 15.01 -21.79 -4.61
N ILE A 78 15.83 -21.59 -3.58
CA ILE A 78 15.92 -20.36 -2.77
C ILE A 78 17.18 -19.60 -3.16
N HIS A 79 17.09 -18.29 -3.31
CA HIS A 79 18.22 -17.44 -3.65
C HIS A 79 18.16 -16.09 -2.93
N PRO A 80 19.31 -15.46 -2.63
CA PRO A 80 19.33 -14.18 -1.95
C PRO A 80 19.11 -13.00 -2.91
N LEU A 81 18.56 -11.92 -2.37
CA LEU A 81 18.88 -10.56 -2.80
C LEU A 81 20.16 -10.16 -2.05
N SER A 82 21.06 -9.47 -2.74
CA SER A 82 22.32 -9.04 -2.13
C SER A 82 22.60 -7.61 -2.49
N GLU A 83 23.14 -6.88 -1.53
CA GLU A 83 23.54 -5.50 -1.72
C GLU A 83 24.68 -5.39 -2.73
N ALA A 84 24.38 -4.87 -3.92
CA ALA A 84 25.38 -4.53 -4.93
C ALA A 84 26.04 -3.18 -4.62
N VAL A 85 25.26 -2.23 -4.08
CA VAL A 85 25.69 -0.92 -3.59
C VAL A 85 24.80 -0.50 -2.43
N GLN A 86 25.32 0.36 -1.55
CA GLN A 86 24.56 0.85 -0.40
C GLN A 86 23.30 1.61 -0.84
N PRO A 87 22.19 1.57 -0.06
CA PRO A 87 20.99 2.34 -0.33
C PRO A 87 21.31 3.80 -0.68
N LEU A 88 20.87 4.24 -1.86
CA LEU A 88 21.15 5.59 -2.32
C LEU A 88 20.32 6.64 -1.56
N TRP A 89 20.89 7.83 -1.41
CA TRP A 89 20.28 8.97 -0.72
C TRP A 89 19.93 8.66 0.74
N GLU A 90 18.68 8.94 1.15
CA GLU A 90 18.15 8.65 2.48
C GLU A 90 17.32 7.37 2.51
N SER A 91 17.40 6.56 1.44
CA SER A 91 16.70 5.28 1.41
C SER A 91 17.29 4.33 2.45
N LYS A 92 16.43 3.48 3.01
CA LYS A 92 16.80 2.45 3.98
C LYS A 92 16.13 1.14 3.60
N THR A 93 16.67 0.01 4.05
CA THR A 93 15.98 -1.27 3.84
C THR A 93 14.63 -1.27 4.56
N ASP A 94 13.63 -2.01 4.05
CA ASP A 94 12.33 -2.11 4.73
C ASP A 94 12.49 -2.53 6.20
N TRP A 95 13.45 -3.43 6.45
CA TRP A 95 13.82 -3.90 7.78
C TRP A 95 14.30 -2.77 8.69
N GLU A 96 15.21 -1.91 8.23
CA GLU A 96 15.72 -0.79 9.03
C GLU A 96 14.69 0.33 9.23
N ILE A 97 13.71 0.47 8.35
CA ILE A 97 12.64 1.47 8.52
C ILE A 97 11.71 1.10 9.69
N TYR A 98 11.51 -0.20 9.94
CA TYR A 98 10.64 -0.68 11.03
C TYR A 98 11.35 -0.89 12.38
N ASN A 99 12.68 -1.01 12.41
CA ASN A 99 13.46 -1.16 13.66
C ASN A 99 13.70 0.17 14.38
#